data_AF-A0A6C1C168-F1
#
_entry.id   AF-A0A6C1C168-F1
#
_cell.length_a   1.000
_cell.length_b   1.000
_cell.length_c   1.000
_cell.angle_alpha   90.00
_cell.angle_beta   90.00
_cell.angle_gamma   90.00
#
_symmetry.space_group_name_H-M   'P 1'
#
loop_
_entity.id
_entity.type
_entity.pdbx_description
1 polymer ?
#
loop_
_entity_poly.entity_id
_entity_poly.type
_entity_poly.pdbx_seq_one_letter_code
_entity_poly.pdbx_strand_id
1 'polypeptide(L)'
;MSPRRRRATVLAAATVLCAAAAPVAAAAPSGTAAAGPVPAVKPAKLPAGLYGDADPKYDGVWRQSMALLALDGAGAVPAKKAVDWLTDQQCADGSFTAYRADPSDDCDPDTTPGDTNATALAVQALAAVGGRGKEVREAVDWLVSVQNKDGGWGMASRSPSDANSTSVVIGALHAAGKKPAETTAEGGANPYDALLAFQLTCGSKGIEEAPGQQGAFAYQPDKKGRLAPNNDATAAATLAALGKGTLVEPVAKDAKSKPVTPLKCASGTPSGDEGERDGDGGGDSNDGKEQGVPGGRKAAAGAGAAYLAATLEKNDGHFSTVQPGAKKPQPDYANTADAVIALAADGHRTEARASLKWLADNLDDWDKAKNDPSALSSLMLASRATGGSPTELGGTDLLARLVATGPKPAHMPDSDDSSEKKDDGGTIPVWAFIIVGLAVGAGFGILLSGRRKRQQL
;
A
#
# COMPACT_ATOMS: atom_id res chain seq x y z
N MET A 1 -44.12 -3.69 64.06
CA MET A 1 -42.65 -3.58 63.96
C MET A 1 -42.31 -2.28 63.25
N SER A 2 -41.48 -1.47 63.91
CA SER A 2 -40.97 -0.16 63.48
C SER A 2 -39.81 -0.31 62.44
N PRO A 3 -39.26 0.78 61.86
CA PRO A 3 -38.98 0.93 60.42
C PRO A 3 -37.47 0.96 60.06
N ARG A 4 -37.14 1.07 58.75
CA ARG A 4 -36.21 2.07 58.14
C ARG A 4 -35.76 1.61 56.73
N ARG A 5 -36.08 2.35 55.66
CA ARG A 5 -35.42 3.58 55.10
C ARG A 5 -34.14 3.22 54.30
N ARG A 6 -34.08 3.45 52.97
CA ARG A 6 -33.63 4.69 52.26
C ARG A 6 -32.30 4.37 51.50
N ARG A 7 -31.90 4.87 50.32
CA ARG A 7 -32.29 5.98 49.43
C ARG A 7 -31.88 5.68 47.97
N ALA A 8 -32.57 6.31 47.03
CA ALA A 8 -32.12 6.59 45.68
C ALA A 8 -31.15 7.80 45.65
N THR A 9 -30.32 7.90 44.60
CA THR A 9 -29.90 9.20 44.04
C THR A 9 -29.65 9.09 42.54
N VAL A 10 -30.50 9.74 41.75
CA VAL A 10 -30.25 10.24 40.40
C VAL A 10 -29.62 11.61 40.54
N LEU A 11 -28.61 11.95 39.74
CA LEU A 11 -28.23 13.34 39.52
C LEU A 11 -27.90 13.57 38.04
N ALA A 12 -28.74 14.36 37.39
CA ALA A 12 -28.42 15.14 36.20
C ALA A 12 -28.26 16.60 36.64
N ALA A 13 -27.25 17.30 36.11
CA ALA A 13 -27.29 18.75 35.92
C ALA A 13 -26.13 19.20 35.02
N ALA A 14 -26.48 19.84 33.91
CA ALA A 14 -25.64 20.71 33.10
C ALA A 14 -25.43 22.06 33.80
N THR A 15 -24.33 22.78 33.52
CA THR A 15 -24.34 24.08 32.81
C THR A 15 -22.96 24.73 32.70
N VAL A 16 -22.80 25.40 31.56
CA VAL A 16 -21.74 26.23 30.98
C VAL A 16 -21.28 27.41 31.85
N LEU A 17 -19.99 27.76 31.76
CA LEU A 17 -19.52 29.16 31.82
C LEU A 17 -18.39 29.41 30.80
N CYS A 18 -18.57 30.44 29.97
CA CYS A 18 -17.60 31.01 29.04
C CYS A 18 -16.83 32.18 29.66
N ALA A 19 -15.55 32.35 29.25
CA ALA A 19 -14.69 33.56 29.18
C ALA A 19 -13.23 33.14 29.51
N ALA A 20 -12.13 33.54 28.85
CA ALA A 20 -11.84 34.45 27.75
C ALA A 20 -10.55 33.98 27.04
N ALA A 21 -10.28 34.53 25.86
CA ALA A 21 -9.27 34.10 24.89
C ALA A 21 -7.80 34.49 25.22
N ALA A 22 -6.87 33.63 24.79
CA ALA A 22 -5.54 33.98 24.28
C ALA A 22 -5.14 32.96 23.19
N PRO A 23 -4.43 33.35 22.12
CA PRO A 23 -4.25 32.52 20.94
C PRO A 23 -3.18 31.46 21.22
N VAL A 24 -3.59 30.21 21.38
CA VAL A 24 -2.67 29.07 21.34
C VAL A 24 -2.74 28.50 19.93
N ALA A 25 -1.59 28.51 19.25
CA ALA A 25 -1.37 27.86 17.98
C ALA A 25 -1.95 26.43 18.03
N ALA A 26 -2.89 26.14 17.13
CA ALA A 26 -3.54 24.86 17.03
C ALA A 26 -2.54 23.83 16.48
N ALA A 27 -1.81 23.16 17.37
CA ALA A 27 -1.31 21.83 17.08
C ALA A 27 -2.54 20.91 16.94
N ALA A 28 -2.72 20.31 15.77
CA ALA A 28 -3.69 19.23 15.59
C ALA A 28 -3.43 18.15 16.65
N PRO A 29 -4.48 17.57 17.27
CA PRO A 29 -4.27 16.49 18.22
C PRO A 29 -3.84 15.25 17.44
N SER A 30 -2.52 15.02 17.35
CA SER A 30 -1.94 13.69 17.13
C SER A 30 -2.24 12.85 18.36
N GLY A 31 -3.45 12.31 18.42
CA GLY A 31 -3.98 11.57 19.54
C GLY A 31 -3.66 10.09 19.50
N THR A 32 -2.38 9.69 19.45
CA THR A 32 -2.00 8.45 20.13
C THR A 32 -1.88 8.82 21.60
N ALA A 33 -2.80 8.34 22.43
CA ALA A 33 -2.66 8.47 23.87
C ALA A 33 -1.29 7.93 24.28
N ALA A 34 -0.46 8.80 24.86
CA ALA A 34 0.83 8.43 25.40
C ALA A 34 0.60 7.41 26.52
N ALA A 35 0.84 6.13 26.24
CA ALA A 35 1.12 5.18 27.29
C ALA A 35 2.46 5.59 27.89
N GLY A 36 2.51 5.84 29.21
CA GLY A 36 3.77 5.88 29.94
C GLY A 36 4.53 4.55 29.77
N PRO A 37 5.75 4.40 30.33
CA PRO A 37 6.50 3.15 30.19
C PRO A 37 5.68 2.01 30.81
N VAL A 38 4.97 1.27 29.96
CA VAL A 38 4.34 0.01 30.33
C VAL A 38 5.51 -0.95 30.46
N PRO A 39 5.69 -1.64 31.60
CA PRO A 39 6.71 -2.68 31.69
C PRO A 39 6.47 -3.65 30.52
N ALA A 40 7.48 -3.81 29.66
CA ALA A 40 7.41 -4.71 28.53
C ALA A 40 7.13 -6.11 29.06
N VAL A 41 5.86 -6.53 28.98
CA VAL A 41 5.50 -7.92 29.18
C VAL A 41 6.20 -8.64 28.04
N LYS A 42 7.17 -9.51 28.36
CA LYS A 42 7.78 -10.40 27.37
C LYS A 42 6.64 -11.08 26.61
N PRO A 43 6.58 -10.99 25.28
CA PRO A 43 5.54 -11.68 24.54
C PRO A 43 5.55 -13.15 24.94
N ALA A 44 4.36 -13.74 25.06
CA ALA A 44 4.23 -15.18 24.87
C ALA A 44 4.97 -15.56 23.58
N LYS A 45 5.57 -16.75 23.52
CA LYS A 45 6.29 -17.23 22.33
C LYS A 45 5.50 -16.88 21.07
N LEU A 46 6.04 -16.00 20.24
CA LEU A 46 5.34 -15.51 19.06
C LEU A 46 5.01 -16.65 18.10
N PRO A 47 3.90 -16.56 17.34
CA PRO A 47 3.52 -17.60 16.40
C PRO A 47 4.62 -17.87 15.37
N ALA A 48 4.91 -19.14 15.11
CA ALA A 48 6.04 -19.54 14.26
C ALA A 48 5.90 -19.17 12.76
N GLY A 49 4.75 -18.62 12.35
CA GLY A 49 4.46 -18.14 10.99
C GLY A 49 4.63 -16.63 10.80
N LEU A 50 4.77 -15.86 11.89
CA LEU A 50 4.87 -14.40 11.85
C LEU A 50 6.31 -13.95 11.56
N TYR A 51 6.47 -12.92 10.74
CA TYR A 51 7.73 -12.19 10.58
C TYR A 51 7.89 -11.11 11.68
N GLY A 52 9.08 -11.04 12.27
CA GLY A 52 9.46 -10.09 13.32
C GLY A 52 9.19 -10.61 14.74
N ASP A 53 9.83 -9.96 15.72
CA ASP A 53 9.77 -10.33 17.14
C ASP A 53 9.16 -9.27 18.07
N ALA A 54 8.86 -8.08 17.52
CA ALA A 54 8.12 -7.04 18.23
C ALA A 54 6.65 -7.43 18.45
N ASP A 55 6.05 -6.91 19.53
CA ASP A 55 4.63 -7.13 19.85
C ASP A 55 3.73 -6.82 18.64
N PRO A 56 2.98 -7.81 18.10
CA PRO A 56 2.17 -7.64 16.92
C PRO A 56 0.82 -6.95 17.19
N LYS A 57 0.51 -6.60 18.44
CA LYS A 57 -0.82 -6.11 18.85
C LYS A 57 -1.40 -5.01 17.94
N TYR A 58 -0.56 -4.15 17.38
CA TYR A 58 -1.00 -3.00 16.58
C TYR A 58 -0.67 -3.10 15.08
N ASP A 59 0.12 -4.09 14.66
CA ASP A 59 0.63 -4.15 13.28
C ASP A 59 0.80 -5.56 12.73
N GLY A 60 0.41 -6.62 13.45
CA GLY A 60 0.71 -8.00 13.07
C GLY A 60 0.28 -8.35 11.64
N VAL A 61 -0.96 -8.03 11.28
CA VAL A 61 -1.49 -8.26 9.92
C VAL A 61 -0.80 -7.36 8.90
N TRP A 62 -0.57 -6.09 9.21
CA TRP A 62 0.11 -5.14 8.32
C TRP A 62 1.56 -5.59 8.02
N ARG A 63 2.33 -5.85 9.08
CA ARG A 63 3.72 -6.30 9.04
C ARG A 63 3.87 -7.59 8.25
N GLN A 64 2.99 -8.57 8.50
CA GLN A 64 3.00 -9.82 7.76
C GLN A 64 2.69 -9.58 6.27
N SER A 65 1.71 -8.75 5.97
CA SER A 65 1.32 -8.46 4.59
C SER A 65 2.43 -7.76 3.82
N MET A 66 3.12 -6.80 4.43
CA MET A 66 4.32 -6.16 3.86
C MET A 66 5.43 -7.19 3.56
N ALA A 67 5.71 -8.08 4.51
CA ALA A 67 6.73 -9.12 4.34
C ALA A 67 6.39 -10.06 3.18
N LEU A 68 5.14 -10.52 3.07
CA LEU A 68 4.70 -11.38 1.98
C LEU A 68 4.78 -10.68 0.61
N LEU A 69 4.39 -9.39 0.54
CA LEU A 69 4.50 -8.59 -0.68
C LEU A 69 5.95 -8.38 -1.12
N ALA A 70 6.86 -8.12 -0.18
CA ALA A 70 8.28 -7.93 -0.50
C ALA A 70 8.96 -9.25 -0.92
N LEU A 71 8.61 -10.37 -0.29
CA LEU A 71 9.09 -11.70 -0.68
C LEU A 71 8.64 -12.04 -2.11
N ASP A 72 7.34 -11.89 -2.40
CA ASP A 72 6.79 -12.13 -3.73
C ASP A 72 7.41 -11.19 -4.78
N GLY A 73 7.50 -9.89 -4.45
CA GLY A 73 8.12 -8.88 -5.30
C GLY A 73 9.61 -9.12 -5.60
N ALA A 74 10.29 -9.88 -4.75
CA ALA A 74 11.66 -10.33 -4.93
C ALA A 74 11.79 -11.70 -5.61
N GLY A 75 10.68 -12.34 -5.98
CA GLY A 75 10.67 -13.66 -6.62
C GLY A 75 10.86 -14.83 -5.64
N ALA A 76 10.79 -14.59 -4.33
CA ALA A 76 10.78 -15.66 -3.34
C ALA A 76 9.35 -16.22 -3.20
N VAL A 77 9.22 -17.52 -2.92
CA VAL A 77 7.94 -18.15 -2.59
C VAL A 77 7.83 -18.21 -1.06
N PRO A 78 6.92 -17.46 -0.41
CA PRO A 78 6.81 -17.45 1.05
C PRO A 78 6.52 -18.84 1.63
N ALA A 79 6.93 -19.05 2.88
CA ALA A 79 6.62 -20.29 3.58
C ALA A 79 5.11 -20.48 3.71
N LYS A 80 4.59 -21.70 3.48
CA LYS A 80 3.15 -21.99 3.65
C LYS A 80 2.62 -21.52 5.00
N LYS A 81 3.35 -21.80 6.09
CA LYS A 81 2.97 -21.38 7.45
C LYS A 81 2.90 -19.86 7.66
N ALA A 82 3.59 -19.07 6.84
CA ALA A 82 3.51 -17.61 6.88
C ALA A 82 2.23 -17.10 6.22
N VAL A 83 1.86 -17.71 5.09
CA VAL A 83 0.60 -17.41 4.38
C VAL A 83 -0.60 -17.92 5.17
N ASP A 84 -0.50 -19.11 5.76
CA ASP A 84 -1.53 -19.68 6.63
C ASP A 84 -1.73 -18.79 7.86
N TRP A 85 -0.66 -18.34 8.52
CA TRP A 85 -0.80 -17.44 9.67
C TRP A 85 -1.58 -16.18 9.30
N LEU A 86 -1.29 -15.55 8.15
CA LEU A 86 -2.07 -14.39 7.70
C LEU A 86 -3.53 -14.79 7.45
N THR A 87 -3.76 -15.88 6.71
CA THR A 87 -5.11 -16.38 6.40
C THR A 87 -5.93 -16.61 7.66
N ASP A 88 -5.35 -17.23 8.69
CA ASP A 88 -6.03 -17.54 9.95
C ASP A 88 -6.45 -16.26 10.71
N GLN A 89 -5.82 -15.12 10.47
CA GLN A 89 -6.23 -13.84 11.08
C GLN A 89 -7.60 -13.35 10.56
N GLN A 90 -8.08 -13.83 9.42
CA GLN A 90 -9.34 -13.39 8.85
C GLN A 90 -10.53 -13.73 9.77
N CYS A 91 -11.40 -12.74 9.98
CA CYS A 91 -12.65 -12.87 10.69
C CYS A 91 -13.71 -13.56 9.84
N ALA A 92 -14.76 -14.10 10.47
CA ALA A 92 -15.85 -14.78 9.77
C ALA A 92 -16.63 -13.86 8.79
N ASP A 93 -16.59 -12.54 9.00
CA ASP A 93 -17.20 -11.54 8.12
C ASP A 93 -16.28 -11.11 6.96
N GLY A 94 -15.08 -11.68 6.87
CA GLY A 94 -14.07 -11.38 5.85
C GLY A 94 -13.06 -10.31 6.26
N SER A 95 -13.31 -9.56 7.33
CA SER A 95 -12.40 -8.52 7.81
C SER A 95 -11.12 -9.08 8.43
N PHE A 96 -10.12 -8.21 8.57
CA PHE A 96 -8.95 -8.45 9.40
C PHE A 96 -8.90 -7.38 10.47
N THR A 97 -8.54 -7.77 11.69
CA THR A 97 -8.15 -6.83 12.75
C THR A 97 -6.64 -6.56 12.65
N ALA A 98 -6.09 -5.66 13.48
CA ALA A 98 -4.64 -5.45 13.52
C ALA A 98 -3.87 -6.73 13.88
N TYR A 99 -4.42 -7.54 14.79
CA TYR A 99 -3.87 -8.83 15.24
C TYR A 99 -4.89 -9.58 16.11
N ARG A 100 -4.96 -10.90 15.93
CA ARG A 100 -5.69 -11.86 16.77
C ARG A 100 -4.70 -12.82 17.40
N ALA A 101 -4.65 -12.81 18.73
CA ALA A 101 -3.77 -13.68 19.50
C ALA A 101 -4.17 -15.16 19.38
N ASP A 102 -5.47 -15.43 19.36
CA ASP A 102 -6.04 -16.76 19.10
C ASP A 102 -7.05 -16.67 17.94
N PRO A 103 -6.70 -17.15 16.74
CA PRO A 103 -7.61 -17.22 15.60
C PRO A 103 -8.84 -18.11 15.77
N SER A 104 -8.94 -18.90 16.85
CA SER A 104 -10.14 -19.69 17.15
C SER A 104 -11.21 -18.91 17.91
N ASP A 105 -10.86 -17.77 18.50
CA ASP A 105 -11.82 -16.87 19.13
C ASP A 105 -12.56 -16.05 18.07
N ASP A 106 -13.86 -15.83 18.26
CA ASP A 106 -14.64 -14.96 17.37
C ASP A 106 -14.08 -13.53 17.35
N CYS A 107 -14.12 -12.88 16.20
CA CYS A 107 -13.84 -11.45 16.13
C CYS A 107 -14.98 -10.68 16.79
N ASP A 108 -14.65 -9.94 17.83
CA ASP A 108 -15.59 -9.09 18.54
C ASP A 108 -15.47 -7.66 18.00
N PRO A 109 -16.51 -7.11 17.35
CA PRO A 109 -16.46 -5.77 16.76
C PRO A 109 -16.27 -4.66 17.80
N ASP A 110 -16.56 -4.91 19.08
CA ASP A 110 -16.41 -3.92 20.15
C ASP A 110 -14.99 -3.90 20.74
N THR A 111 -14.29 -5.04 20.76
CA THR A 111 -12.96 -5.17 21.38
C THR A 111 -11.82 -5.36 20.38
N THR A 112 -12.11 -5.94 19.22
CA THR A 112 -11.18 -6.21 18.12
C THR A 112 -11.85 -5.86 16.79
N PRO A 113 -12.22 -4.58 16.56
CA PRO A 113 -12.91 -4.18 15.36
C PRO A 113 -12.10 -4.49 14.10
N GLY A 114 -12.81 -4.82 13.02
CA GLY A 114 -12.22 -4.91 11.69
C GLY A 114 -11.53 -3.59 11.30
N ASP A 115 -10.31 -3.72 10.81
CA ASP A 115 -9.42 -2.64 10.41
C ASP A 115 -9.32 -2.62 8.87
N THR A 116 -9.71 -1.50 8.26
CA THR A 116 -9.75 -1.38 6.79
C THR A 116 -8.36 -1.42 6.18
N ASN A 117 -7.34 -0.95 6.88
CA ASN A 117 -5.95 -0.89 6.40
C ASN A 117 -5.31 -2.27 6.46
N ALA A 118 -5.47 -2.97 7.58
CA ALA A 118 -5.04 -4.36 7.74
C ALA A 118 -5.72 -5.27 6.71
N THR A 119 -7.05 -5.14 6.56
CA THR A 119 -7.83 -5.91 5.58
C THR A 119 -7.36 -5.64 4.16
N ALA A 120 -7.19 -4.38 3.79
CA ALA A 120 -6.78 -3.98 2.45
C ALA A 120 -5.36 -4.48 2.11
N LEU A 121 -4.40 -4.35 3.03
CA LEU A 121 -3.05 -4.83 2.77
C LEU A 121 -2.97 -6.36 2.75
N ALA A 122 -3.76 -7.05 3.58
CA ALA A 122 -3.91 -8.51 3.52
C ALA A 122 -4.46 -8.96 2.17
N VAL A 123 -5.47 -8.27 1.63
CA VAL A 123 -5.97 -8.53 0.26
C VAL A 123 -4.85 -8.42 -0.77
N GLN A 124 -4.05 -7.36 -0.72
CA GLN A 124 -2.95 -7.19 -1.67
C GLN A 124 -1.91 -8.32 -1.55
N ALA A 125 -1.51 -8.66 -0.32
CA ALA A 125 -0.55 -9.73 -0.07
C ALA A 125 -1.06 -11.10 -0.52
N LEU A 126 -2.29 -11.47 -0.13
CA LEU A 126 -2.91 -12.75 -0.47
C LEU A 126 -3.20 -12.88 -1.97
N ALA A 127 -3.52 -11.77 -2.65
CA ALA A 127 -3.67 -11.74 -4.09
C ALA A 127 -2.33 -11.97 -4.81
N ALA A 128 -1.23 -11.36 -4.32
CA ALA A 128 0.11 -11.51 -4.89
C ALA A 128 0.63 -12.95 -4.74
N VAL A 129 0.66 -13.48 -3.51
CA VAL A 129 1.19 -14.84 -3.24
C VAL A 129 0.31 -15.97 -3.79
N GLY A 130 -0.97 -15.68 -4.06
CA GLY A 130 -1.91 -16.61 -4.67
C GLY A 130 -2.45 -17.71 -3.75
N GLY A 131 -3.36 -18.53 -4.29
CA GLY A 131 -3.92 -19.71 -3.59
C GLY A 131 -4.88 -19.41 -2.43
N ARG A 132 -5.31 -18.15 -2.24
CA ARG A 132 -6.25 -17.70 -1.20
C ARG A 132 -7.41 -16.87 -1.76
N GLY A 133 -7.94 -17.31 -2.90
CA GLY A 133 -8.94 -16.55 -3.65
C GLY A 133 -10.28 -16.39 -2.92
N LYS A 134 -10.64 -17.30 -2.00
CA LYS A 134 -11.86 -17.17 -1.20
C LYS A 134 -11.70 -16.03 -0.19
N GLU A 135 -10.61 -16.06 0.54
CA GLU A 135 -10.23 -15.11 1.57
C GLU A 135 -10.13 -13.69 0.99
N VAL A 136 -9.49 -13.55 -0.17
CA VAL A 136 -9.42 -12.28 -0.92
C VAL A 136 -10.81 -11.76 -1.28
N ARG A 137 -11.71 -12.62 -1.78
CA ARG A 137 -13.07 -12.18 -2.14
C ARG A 137 -13.87 -11.72 -0.92
N GLU A 138 -13.84 -12.48 0.17
CA GLU A 138 -14.59 -12.15 1.39
C GLU A 138 -14.08 -10.85 2.03
N ALA A 139 -12.77 -10.63 2.03
CA ALA A 139 -12.19 -9.37 2.51
C ALA A 139 -12.56 -8.16 1.63
N VAL A 140 -12.57 -8.33 0.31
CA VAL A 140 -13.04 -7.29 -0.62
C VAL A 140 -14.52 -6.99 -0.43
N ASP A 141 -15.36 -8.03 -0.30
CA ASP A 141 -16.79 -7.87 -0.06
C ASP A 141 -17.04 -7.12 1.26
N TRP A 142 -16.26 -7.42 2.31
CA TRP A 142 -16.30 -6.67 3.55
C TRP A 142 -15.91 -5.20 3.36
N LEU A 143 -14.79 -4.91 2.70
CA LEU A 143 -14.35 -3.54 2.42
C LEU A 143 -15.43 -2.73 1.67
N VAL A 144 -16.06 -3.32 0.66
CA VAL A 144 -17.17 -2.69 -0.07
C VAL A 144 -18.37 -2.45 0.86
N SER A 145 -18.69 -3.38 1.75
CA SER A 145 -19.82 -3.25 2.68
C SER A 145 -19.66 -2.12 3.71
N VAL A 146 -18.43 -1.72 4.02
CA VAL A 146 -18.11 -0.67 5.00
C VAL A 146 -17.68 0.66 4.36
N GLN A 147 -17.81 0.79 3.04
CA GLN A 147 -17.54 2.03 2.32
C GLN A 147 -18.46 3.16 2.80
N ASN A 148 -17.87 4.34 3.04
CA ASN A 148 -18.62 5.52 3.44
C ASN A 148 -19.36 6.14 2.24
N LYS A 149 -20.38 6.98 2.52
CA LYS A 149 -21.20 7.64 1.49
C LYS A 149 -20.42 8.58 0.57
N ASP A 150 -19.26 9.06 1.01
CA ASP A 150 -18.35 9.86 0.19
C ASP A 150 -17.51 9.02 -0.77
N GLY A 151 -17.62 7.69 -0.71
CA GLY A 151 -16.85 6.74 -1.50
C GLY A 151 -15.56 6.26 -0.82
N GLY A 152 -15.19 6.82 0.32
CA GLY A 152 -13.91 6.55 1.00
C GLY A 152 -14.02 5.60 2.19
N TRP A 153 -12.88 5.47 2.90
CA TRP A 153 -12.75 4.67 4.12
C TRP A 153 -11.92 5.42 5.16
N GLY A 154 -12.26 5.22 6.43
CA GLY A 154 -11.36 5.47 7.54
C GLY A 154 -10.83 4.14 8.09
N MET A 155 -9.79 4.20 8.93
CA MET A 155 -9.12 3.02 9.50
C MET A 155 -10.09 2.04 10.19
N ALA A 156 -10.97 2.56 11.05
CA ALA A 156 -12.04 1.75 11.64
C ALA A 156 -13.30 1.81 10.77
N SER A 157 -14.06 0.70 10.70
CA SER A 157 -15.37 0.70 10.04
C SER A 157 -16.24 1.88 10.51
N ARG A 158 -16.87 2.59 9.57
CA ARG A 158 -17.73 3.78 9.80
C ARG A 158 -17.03 5.00 10.40
N SER A 159 -15.71 4.97 10.58
CA SER A 159 -14.96 6.20 10.91
C SER A 159 -14.90 7.12 9.69
N PRO A 160 -14.74 8.45 9.88
CA PRO A 160 -14.64 9.39 8.77
C PRO A 160 -13.54 9.00 7.79
N SER A 161 -13.80 9.17 6.49
CA SER A 161 -12.83 8.83 5.45
C SER A 161 -11.53 9.63 5.60
N ASP A 162 -10.40 9.00 5.30
CA ASP A 162 -9.08 9.61 5.25
C ASP A 162 -8.31 9.18 4.00
N ALA A 163 -7.31 9.97 3.62
CA ALA A 163 -6.55 9.73 2.40
C ALA A 163 -5.75 8.42 2.44
N ASN A 164 -5.17 8.05 3.57
CA ASN A 164 -4.32 6.87 3.71
C ASN A 164 -5.13 5.58 3.62
N SER A 165 -6.21 5.49 4.40
CA SER A 165 -7.10 4.33 4.43
C SER A 165 -7.80 4.15 3.08
N THR A 166 -8.29 5.24 2.48
CA THR A 166 -8.85 5.19 1.12
C THR A 166 -7.82 4.72 0.09
N SER A 167 -6.57 5.16 0.20
CA SER A 167 -5.49 4.78 -0.73
C SER A 167 -5.16 3.28 -0.68
N VAL A 168 -5.00 2.71 0.51
CA VAL A 168 -4.69 1.28 0.63
C VAL A 168 -5.87 0.41 0.17
N VAL A 169 -7.11 0.85 0.38
CA VAL A 169 -8.30 0.14 -0.14
C VAL A 169 -8.39 0.22 -1.67
N ILE A 170 -8.06 1.35 -2.30
CA ILE A 170 -7.92 1.43 -3.76
C ILE A 170 -6.89 0.41 -4.27
N GLY A 171 -5.76 0.29 -3.58
CA GLY A 171 -4.74 -0.72 -3.88
C GLY A 171 -5.24 -2.15 -3.75
N ALA A 172 -6.03 -2.44 -2.71
CA ALA A 172 -6.66 -3.75 -2.51
C ALA A 172 -7.66 -4.10 -3.62
N LEU A 173 -8.54 -3.16 -3.99
CA LEU A 173 -9.47 -3.34 -5.09
C LEU A 173 -8.73 -3.63 -6.40
N HIS A 174 -7.67 -2.87 -6.69
CA HIS A 174 -6.83 -3.11 -7.87
C HIS A 174 -6.18 -4.50 -7.85
N ALA A 175 -5.54 -4.89 -6.74
CA ALA A 175 -4.87 -6.18 -6.60
C ALA A 175 -5.84 -7.37 -6.73
N ALA A 176 -7.08 -7.20 -6.28
CA ALA A 176 -8.15 -8.20 -6.43
C ALA A 176 -8.80 -8.19 -7.84
N GLY A 177 -8.30 -7.39 -8.79
CA GLY A 177 -8.84 -7.28 -10.14
C GLY A 177 -10.18 -6.54 -10.24
N LYS A 178 -10.58 -5.83 -9.19
CA LYS A 178 -11.72 -4.91 -9.22
C LYS A 178 -11.29 -3.58 -9.82
N LYS A 179 -12.23 -2.84 -10.40
CA LYS A 179 -12.01 -1.48 -10.87
C LYS A 179 -12.48 -0.53 -9.77
N PRO A 180 -11.58 0.23 -9.11
CA PRO A 180 -11.98 1.09 -8.01
C PRO A 180 -13.06 2.11 -8.40
N ALA A 181 -13.00 2.66 -9.61
CA ALA A 181 -13.99 3.62 -10.12
C ALA A 181 -15.43 3.03 -10.24
N GLU A 182 -15.56 1.70 -10.37
CA GLU A 182 -16.86 1.02 -10.45
C GLU A 182 -17.37 0.59 -9.05
N THR A 183 -16.57 0.76 -8.00
CA THR A 183 -16.94 0.45 -6.60
C THR A 183 -17.62 1.66 -5.97
N THR A 184 -18.89 1.90 -6.33
CA THR A 184 -19.65 3.06 -5.87
C THR A 184 -20.39 2.80 -4.56
N ALA A 185 -20.31 3.75 -3.63
CA ALA A 185 -21.16 3.81 -2.45
C ALA A 185 -22.62 4.12 -2.81
N GLU A 186 -23.51 3.98 -1.83
CA GLU A 186 -24.88 4.48 -1.92
C GLU A 186 -24.87 6.00 -2.20
N GLY A 187 -25.42 6.42 -3.34
CA GLY A 187 -25.36 7.81 -3.82
C GLY A 187 -24.39 8.05 -4.97
N GLY A 188 -23.64 7.04 -5.40
CA GLY A 188 -22.84 7.05 -6.63
C GLY A 188 -21.40 7.55 -6.49
N ALA A 189 -20.97 7.96 -5.30
CA ALA A 189 -19.59 8.35 -5.05
C ALA A 189 -18.66 7.12 -5.09
N ASN A 190 -17.52 7.25 -5.76
CA ASN A 190 -16.51 6.20 -5.87
C ASN A 190 -15.24 6.55 -5.04
N PRO A 191 -14.29 5.62 -4.87
CA PRO A 191 -13.08 5.81 -4.06
C PRO A 191 -12.24 7.02 -4.43
N TYR A 192 -12.22 7.36 -5.72
CA TYR A 192 -11.45 8.50 -6.21
C TYR A 192 -12.13 9.82 -5.92
N ASP A 193 -13.46 9.87 -5.83
CA ASP A 193 -14.17 11.08 -5.42
C ASP A 193 -13.74 11.45 -3.99
N ALA A 194 -13.79 10.49 -3.05
CA ALA A 194 -13.29 10.69 -1.70
C ALA A 194 -11.80 11.06 -1.67
N LEU A 195 -10.95 10.32 -2.38
CA LEU A 195 -9.50 10.56 -2.37
C LEU A 195 -9.14 11.97 -2.83
N LEU A 196 -9.74 12.41 -3.95
CA LEU A 196 -9.47 13.72 -4.54
C LEU A 196 -10.01 14.87 -3.69
N ALA A 197 -11.02 14.63 -2.84
CA ALA A 197 -11.52 15.59 -1.86
C ALA A 197 -10.45 16.05 -0.85
N PHE A 198 -9.45 15.20 -0.58
CA PHE A 198 -8.37 15.49 0.35
C PHE A 198 -7.22 16.29 -0.29
N GLN A 199 -7.28 16.58 -1.58
CA GLN A 199 -6.22 17.30 -2.27
C GLN A 199 -6.26 18.81 -2.00
N LEU A 200 -5.09 19.39 -1.69
CA LEU A 200 -4.88 20.82 -1.61
C LEU A 200 -4.80 21.40 -3.03
N THR A 201 -5.91 21.91 -3.52
CA THR A 201 -6.04 22.70 -4.75
C THR A 201 -5.76 24.18 -4.47
N CYS A 202 -5.70 24.99 -5.52
CA CYS A 202 -5.56 26.45 -5.40
C CYS A 202 -6.72 27.14 -4.67
N GLY A 203 -7.91 26.52 -4.64
CA GLY A 203 -9.09 27.03 -3.94
C GLY A 203 -9.39 26.30 -2.63
N SER A 204 -8.56 25.33 -2.23
CA SER A 204 -8.80 24.54 -1.02
C SER A 204 -8.66 25.40 0.22
N LYS A 205 -9.62 25.30 1.14
CA LYS A 205 -9.53 25.97 2.44
C LYS A 205 -8.32 25.44 3.22
N GLY A 206 -7.49 26.33 3.76
CA GLY A 206 -6.24 25.99 4.44
C GLY A 206 -5.00 26.19 3.57
N ILE A 207 -5.13 26.32 2.24
CA ILE A 207 -3.97 26.58 1.36
C ILE A 207 -3.34 27.94 1.66
N GLU A 208 -4.11 28.90 2.15
CA GLU A 208 -3.65 30.21 2.63
C GLU A 208 -2.66 30.12 3.79
N GLU A 209 -2.68 29.01 4.55
CA GLU A 209 -1.75 28.74 5.65
C GLU A 209 -0.52 27.92 5.19
N ALA A 210 -0.52 27.44 3.93
CA ALA A 210 0.50 26.57 3.36
C ALA A 210 0.88 26.97 1.91
N PRO A 211 1.34 28.22 1.68
CA PRO A 211 1.65 28.70 0.34
C PRO A 211 2.75 27.86 -0.32
N GLY A 212 2.52 27.47 -1.58
CA GLY A 212 3.46 26.62 -2.34
C GLY A 212 3.35 25.12 -2.02
N GLN A 213 2.32 24.70 -1.27
CA GLN A 213 2.06 23.29 -0.94
C GLN A 213 0.88 22.74 -1.75
N GLN A 214 0.46 23.44 -2.81
CA GLN A 214 -0.57 22.96 -3.72
C GLN A 214 -0.17 21.63 -4.38
N GLY A 215 -1.14 20.73 -4.53
CA GLY A 215 -0.96 19.37 -5.03
C GLY A 215 -0.82 18.33 -3.93
N ALA A 216 -0.39 18.72 -2.72
CA ALA A 216 -0.36 17.84 -1.55
C ALA A 216 -1.74 17.27 -1.22
N PHE A 217 -1.77 16.15 -0.52
CA PHE A 217 -2.98 15.62 0.12
C PHE A 217 -2.90 15.81 1.62
N ALA A 218 -4.04 16.12 2.22
CA ALA A 218 -4.22 16.06 3.66
C ALA A 218 -4.56 14.64 4.09
N TYR A 219 -4.26 14.30 5.34
CA TYR A 219 -4.79 13.09 5.96
C TYR A 219 -6.33 13.15 6.03
N GLN A 220 -6.84 14.23 6.65
CA GLN A 220 -8.25 14.56 6.77
C GLN A 220 -8.43 16.09 6.88
N PRO A 221 -9.62 16.62 6.57
CA PRO A 221 -9.95 17.99 6.91
C PRO A 221 -10.07 18.20 8.43
N ASP A 222 -9.73 19.40 8.90
CA ASP A 222 -10.05 19.80 10.27
C ASP A 222 -11.57 20.03 10.46
N LYS A 223 -12.00 20.34 11.69
CA LYS A 223 -13.42 20.60 12.01
C LYS A 223 -14.04 21.77 11.22
N LYS A 224 -13.22 22.63 10.60
CA LYS A 224 -13.63 23.74 9.76
C LYS A 224 -13.53 23.42 8.27
N GLY A 225 -13.15 22.20 7.90
CA GLY A 225 -12.94 21.80 6.51
C GLY A 225 -11.59 22.26 5.93
N ARG A 226 -10.62 22.68 6.75
CA ARG A 226 -9.29 23.07 6.28
C ARG A 226 -8.42 21.85 6.02
N LEU A 227 -7.71 21.85 4.91
CA LEU A 227 -6.73 20.84 4.55
C LEU A 227 -5.33 21.35 4.91
N ALA A 228 -4.51 20.46 5.48
CA ALA A 228 -3.10 20.72 5.74
C ALA A 228 -2.26 19.67 5.00
N PRO A 229 -1.14 20.06 4.37
CA PRO A 229 -0.33 19.13 3.60
C PRO A 229 0.27 18.05 4.52
N ASN A 230 0.28 16.81 4.08
CA ASN A 230 0.83 15.67 4.82
C ASN A 230 1.61 14.75 3.87
N ASN A 231 2.88 14.49 4.21
CA ASN A 231 3.80 13.73 3.35
C ASN A 231 3.34 12.28 3.12
N ASP A 232 2.94 11.59 4.19
CA ASP A 232 2.45 10.20 4.16
C ASP A 232 1.17 10.11 3.32
N ALA A 233 0.17 10.93 3.65
CA ALA A 233 -1.08 11.02 2.89
C ALA A 233 -0.84 11.33 1.41
N THR A 234 0.12 12.22 1.11
CA THR A 234 0.45 12.57 -0.27
C THR A 234 1.13 11.42 -1.01
N ALA A 235 2.05 10.68 -0.38
CA ALA A 235 2.67 9.51 -0.99
C ALA A 235 1.61 8.42 -1.30
N ALA A 236 0.78 8.08 -0.32
CA ALA A 236 -0.30 7.11 -0.46
C ALA A 236 -1.30 7.52 -1.55
N ALA A 237 -1.80 8.76 -1.50
CA ALA A 237 -2.80 9.26 -2.44
C ALA A 237 -2.26 9.41 -3.86
N THR A 238 -0.99 9.81 -4.01
CA THR A 238 -0.34 9.88 -5.33
C THR A 238 -0.31 8.51 -5.99
N LEU A 239 0.09 7.47 -5.24
CA LEU A 239 0.09 6.09 -5.73
C LEU A 239 -1.32 5.59 -6.05
N ALA A 240 -2.28 5.81 -5.14
CA ALA A 240 -3.65 5.36 -5.30
C ALA A 240 -4.37 6.07 -6.46
N ALA A 241 -4.11 7.36 -6.69
CA ALA A 241 -4.68 8.10 -7.82
C ALA A 241 -4.26 7.53 -9.20
N LEU A 242 -3.10 6.86 -9.27
CA LEU A 242 -2.67 6.08 -10.44
C LEU A 242 -3.40 4.73 -10.57
N GLY A 243 -4.22 4.36 -9.59
CA GLY A 243 -4.92 3.08 -9.51
C GLY A 243 -4.00 1.90 -9.23
N LYS A 244 -2.93 2.12 -8.47
CA LYS A 244 -1.91 1.10 -8.16
C LYS A 244 -1.98 0.68 -6.70
N GLY A 245 -1.58 -0.57 -6.44
CA GLY A 245 -1.33 -1.08 -5.09
C GLY A 245 0.14 -0.93 -4.66
N THR A 246 0.46 -1.43 -3.48
CA THR A 246 1.77 -1.33 -2.82
C THR A 246 2.88 -2.02 -3.62
N LEU A 247 2.58 -3.14 -4.28
CA LEU A 247 3.54 -3.85 -5.15
C LEU A 247 3.55 -3.26 -6.56
N VAL A 248 4.28 -2.15 -6.73
CA VAL A 248 4.38 -1.43 -8.02
C VAL A 248 5.36 -2.11 -8.95
N GLU A 249 4.91 -2.42 -10.18
CA GLU A 249 5.76 -2.96 -11.24
C GLU A 249 7.04 -2.13 -11.48
N PRO A 250 8.21 -2.78 -11.61
CA PRO A 250 9.47 -2.07 -11.74
C PRO A 250 9.52 -1.28 -13.05
N VAL A 251 9.95 -0.03 -12.96
CA VAL A 251 10.15 0.80 -14.16
C VAL A 251 11.27 0.21 -15.03
N ALA A 252 11.04 0.11 -16.34
CA ALA A 252 12.02 -0.39 -17.30
C ALA A 252 13.38 0.33 -17.17
N LYS A 253 14.49 -0.40 -17.35
CA LYS A 253 15.85 0.12 -17.12
C LYS A 253 16.13 1.39 -17.95
N ASP A 254 15.66 1.43 -19.19
CA ASP A 254 15.85 2.49 -20.19
C ASP A 254 14.76 3.58 -20.20
N ALA A 255 13.74 3.49 -19.34
CA ALA A 255 12.67 4.48 -19.30
C ALA A 255 13.19 5.90 -19.03
N LYS A 256 12.64 6.92 -19.69
CA LYS A 256 13.02 8.31 -19.41
C LYS A 256 12.33 8.81 -18.14
N SER A 257 12.98 9.73 -17.42
CA SER A 257 12.31 10.43 -16.32
C SER A 257 11.33 11.46 -16.88
N LYS A 258 10.09 11.42 -16.39
CA LYS A 258 9.11 12.50 -16.57
C LYS A 258 9.47 13.65 -15.62
N PRO A 259 9.60 14.90 -16.08
CA PRO A 259 9.80 16.04 -15.19
C PRO A 259 8.58 16.24 -14.27
N VAL A 260 8.82 16.58 -13.00
CA VAL A 260 7.75 17.03 -12.11
C VAL A 260 7.21 18.39 -12.56
N THR A 261 5.89 18.57 -12.48
CA THR A 261 5.22 19.83 -12.84
C THR A 261 4.36 20.28 -11.67
N PRO A 262 4.80 21.28 -10.88
CA PRO A 262 4.02 21.82 -9.78
C PRO A 262 2.68 22.38 -10.24
N LEU A 263 1.64 22.24 -9.40
CA LEU A 263 0.36 22.87 -9.64
C LEU A 263 0.52 24.39 -9.64
N LYS A 264 0.17 25.04 -10.76
CA LYS A 264 0.20 26.49 -10.87
C LYS A 264 -1.17 27.06 -10.52
N CYS A 265 -1.20 27.96 -9.55
CA CYS A 265 -2.39 28.77 -9.29
C CYS A 265 -2.38 30.02 -10.14
N ALA A 266 -3.52 30.37 -10.72
CA ALA A 266 -3.68 31.66 -11.35
C ALA A 266 -3.40 32.76 -10.31
N SER A 267 -2.52 33.70 -10.66
CA SER A 267 -2.22 34.86 -9.83
C SER A 267 -3.38 35.85 -9.94
N GLY A 268 -4.40 35.71 -9.09
CA GLY A 268 -5.54 36.63 -9.04
C GLY A 268 -6.82 35.94 -8.58
N THR A 269 -7.65 36.69 -7.86
CA THR A 269 -8.95 36.31 -7.28
C THR A 269 -9.76 35.33 -8.14
N PRO A 270 -10.39 34.28 -7.57
CA PRO A 270 -11.20 33.35 -8.36
C PRO A 270 -12.38 34.12 -8.95
N SER A 271 -12.27 34.43 -10.23
CA SER A 271 -13.41 34.86 -11.03
C SER A 271 -13.97 33.55 -11.58
N GLY A 272 -15.17 33.19 -11.14
CA GLY A 272 -15.91 32.09 -11.75
C GLY A 272 -16.11 32.41 -13.22
N ASP A 273 -15.38 31.73 -14.08
CA ASP A 273 -15.72 31.64 -15.48
C ASP A 273 -15.32 30.25 -15.98
N GLU A 274 -16.34 29.50 -16.39
CA GLU A 274 -16.23 28.17 -16.95
C GLU A 274 -15.67 28.30 -18.38
N GLY A 275 -14.36 28.18 -18.52
CA GLY A 275 -13.64 28.31 -19.79
C GLY A 275 -13.28 26.98 -20.43
N GLU A 276 -14.07 26.59 -21.43
CA GLU A 276 -13.77 25.83 -22.66
C GLU A 276 -12.85 24.57 -22.59
N ARG A 277 -13.49 23.41 -22.76
CA ARG A 277 -12.86 22.08 -22.91
C ARG A 277 -12.47 21.83 -24.37
N ASP A 278 -11.17 21.75 -24.64
CA ASP A 278 -10.65 21.10 -25.84
C ASP A 278 -10.69 19.58 -25.65
N GLY A 279 -11.43 18.90 -26.54
CA GLY A 279 -11.71 17.47 -26.49
C GLY A 279 -10.66 16.61 -27.18
N ASP A 280 -10.16 15.61 -26.44
CA ASP A 280 -9.77 14.27 -26.89
C ASP A 280 -9.57 13.44 -25.61
N GLY A 281 -10.44 12.53 -25.17
CA GLY A 281 -10.88 11.32 -25.85
C GLY A 281 -10.57 10.10 -24.96
N GLY A 282 -11.35 9.91 -23.89
CA GLY A 282 -11.22 8.77 -22.96
C GLY A 282 -12.11 8.93 -21.74
N GLY A 283 -13.42 8.75 -21.97
CA GLY A 283 -14.49 9.08 -21.01
C GLY A 283 -14.43 8.32 -19.69
N ASP A 284 -14.43 9.11 -18.62
CA ASP A 284 -14.92 8.74 -17.29
C ASP A 284 -15.71 9.97 -16.80
N SER A 285 -16.82 10.26 -17.49
CA SER A 285 -17.69 11.40 -17.18
C SER A 285 -18.71 10.95 -16.15
N ASN A 286 -18.39 11.17 -14.87
CA ASN A 286 -19.38 11.25 -13.82
C ASN A 286 -19.59 12.74 -13.51
N ASP A 287 -20.79 13.25 -13.74
CA ASP A 287 -21.20 14.65 -13.50
C ASP A 287 -21.35 14.96 -11.98
N GLY A 288 -20.34 14.57 -11.20
CA GLY A 288 -20.14 15.01 -9.82
C GLY A 288 -19.27 16.26 -9.81
N LYS A 289 -19.43 17.12 -8.78
CA LYS A 289 -18.51 18.24 -8.51
C LYS A 289 -17.06 17.79 -8.78
N GLU A 290 -16.34 18.43 -9.70
CA GLU A 290 -14.93 18.13 -9.94
C GLU A 290 -14.16 18.37 -8.63
N GLN A 291 -13.82 17.29 -7.91
CA GLN A 291 -13.04 17.32 -6.68
C GLN A 291 -11.56 17.10 -7.03
N GLY A 292 -10.67 17.82 -6.33
CA GLY A 292 -9.23 17.77 -6.57
C GLY A 292 -8.75 18.68 -7.70
N VAL A 293 -7.53 18.43 -8.17
CA VAL A 293 -6.91 19.22 -9.24
C VAL A 293 -7.63 18.99 -10.58
N PRO A 294 -7.86 20.05 -11.40
CA PRO A 294 -8.42 19.90 -12.75
C PRO A 294 -7.61 18.93 -13.61
N GLY A 295 -8.30 18.12 -14.43
CA GLY A 295 -7.66 17.06 -15.23
C GLY A 295 -7.70 15.66 -14.60
N GLY A 296 -8.42 15.52 -13.48
CA GLY A 296 -8.76 14.24 -12.88
C GLY A 296 -7.58 13.53 -12.21
N ARG A 297 -7.72 12.22 -11.98
CA ARG A 297 -6.84 11.42 -11.10
C ARG A 297 -5.37 11.46 -11.48
N LYS A 298 -5.05 11.42 -12.78
CA LYS A 298 -3.65 11.47 -13.25
C LYS A 298 -3.02 12.84 -13.03
N ALA A 299 -3.78 13.92 -13.21
CA ALA A 299 -3.31 15.27 -12.91
C ALA A 299 -3.12 15.46 -11.40
N ALA A 300 -4.05 14.92 -10.59
CA ALA A 300 -3.93 14.90 -9.14
C ALA A 300 -2.69 14.14 -8.66
N ALA A 301 -2.41 12.96 -9.24
CA ALA A 301 -1.18 12.21 -8.96
C ALA A 301 0.08 13.03 -9.31
N GLY A 302 0.12 13.63 -10.50
CA GLY A 302 1.25 14.47 -10.91
C GLY A 302 1.48 15.69 -10.00
N ALA A 303 0.40 16.31 -9.50
CA ALA A 303 0.51 17.41 -8.55
C ALA A 303 1.01 16.95 -7.18
N GLY A 304 0.55 15.78 -6.70
CA GLY A 304 1.07 15.15 -5.48
C GLY A 304 2.55 14.78 -5.62
N ALA A 305 2.95 14.19 -6.76
CA ALA A 305 4.33 13.88 -7.07
C ALA A 305 5.22 15.13 -7.08
N ALA A 306 4.76 16.24 -7.67
CA ALA A 306 5.50 17.49 -7.67
C ALA A 306 5.69 18.06 -6.25
N TYR A 307 4.67 17.93 -5.38
CA TYR A 307 4.80 18.27 -3.96
C TYR A 307 5.86 17.41 -3.25
N LEU A 308 5.80 16.08 -3.44
CA LEU A 308 6.74 15.14 -2.80
C LEU A 308 8.17 15.47 -3.23
N ALA A 309 8.40 15.62 -4.54
CA ALA A 309 9.70 15.95 -5.09
C ALA A 309 10.26 17.26 -4.53
N ALA A 310 9.45 18.34 -4.52
CA ALA A 310 9.88 19.62 -3.97
C ALA A 310 10.19 19.54 -2.47
N THR A 311 9.40 18.77 -1.70
CA THR A 311 9.61 18.58 -0.26
C THR A 311 10.87 17.75 0.02
N LEU A 312 11.13 16.71 -0.77
CA LEU A 312 12.34 15.89 -0.67
C LEU A 312 13.58 16.70 -1.05
N GLU A 313 13.56 17.42 -2.18
CA GLU A 313 14.68 18.26 -2.64
C GLU A 313 15.05 19.31 -1.59
N LYS A 314 14.06 19.98 -1.00
CA LYS A 314 14.27 20.98 0.05
C LYS A 314 14.94 20.42 1.31
N ASN A 315 14.77 19.13 1.57
CA ASN A 315 15.24 18.44 2.76
C ASN A 315 16.30 17.39 2.40
N ASP A 316 17.19 17.68 1.44
CA ASP A 316 18.34 16.83 1.09
C ASP A 316 17.95 15.37 0.71
N GLY A 317 16.81 15.19 0.06
CA GLY A 317 16.34 13.91 -0.47
C GLY A 317 15.49 13.07 0.49
N HIS A 318 15.07 13.59 1.65
CA HIS A 318 14.27 12.83 2.62
C HIS A 318 13.22 13.66 3.34
N PHE A 319 12.24 13.01 3.94
CA PHE A 319 11.33 13.66 4.86
C PHE A 319 11.88 13.72 6.27
N SER A 320 11.40 14.68 7.04
CA SER A 320 11.69 14.79 8.47
C SER A 320 10.39 14.73 9.26
N THR A 321 10.44 14.09 10.42
CA THR A 321 9.34 14.01 11.37
C THR A 321 9.78 14.49 12.75
N VAL A 322 8.87 15.08 13.52
CA VAL A 322 9.11 15.46 14.91
C VAL A 322 8.43 14.43 15.79
N GLN A 323 9.21 13.47 16.31
CA GLN A 323 8.67 12.48 17.24
C GLN A 323 8.31 13.13 18.58
N PRO A 324 7.28 12.64 19.29
CA PRO A 324 6.96 13.10 20.63
C PRO A 324 8.17 13.05 21.56
N GLY A 325 8.51 14.18 22.18
CA GLY A 325 9.67 14.30 23.07
C GLY A 325 11.03 14.49 22.38
N ALA A 326 11.09 14.45 21.04
CA ALA A 326 12.31 14.77 20.31
C ALA A 326 12.57 16.29 20.31
N LYS A 327 13.82 16.68 20.58
CA LYS A 327 14.25 18.09 20.58
C LYS A 327 14.54 18.64 19.18
N LYS A 328 14.69 17.76 18.20
CA LYS A 328 15.00 18.08 16.81
C LYS A 328 14.21 17.14 15.89
N PRO A 329 13.84 17.60 14.68
CA PRO A 329 13.35 16.70 13.64
C PRO A 329 14.34 15.55 13.42
N GLN A 330 13.80 14.37 13.15
CA GLN A 330 14.56 13.18 12.77
C GLN A 330 14.17 12.78 11.35
N PRO A 331 15.07 12.12 10.60
CA PRO A 331 14.72 11.59 9.30
C PRO A 331 13.55 10.61 9.38
N ASP A 332 12.61 10.74 8.44
CA ASP A 332 11.44 9.90 8.29
C ASP A 332 11.66 8.92 7.14
N TYR A 333 12.39 7.85 7.43
CA TYR A 333 12.79 6.83 6.45
C TYR A 333 11.60 6.13 5.81
N ALA A 334 10.55 5.83 6.58
CA ALA A 334 9.38 5.10 6.10
C ALA A 334 8.62 5.91 5.05
N ASN A 335 8.22 7.14 5.39
CA ASN A 335 7.50 8.00 4.45
C ASN A 335 8.39 8.43 3.26
N THR A 336 9.71 8.47 3.46
CA THR A 336 10.65 8.69 2.34
C THR A 336 10.62 7.51 1.37
N ALA A 337 10.58 6.26 1.85
CA ALA A 337 10.45 5.08 1.00
C ALA A 337 9.09 5.05 0.26
N ASP A 338 7.99 5.42 0.93
CA ASP A 338 6.67 5.49 0.30
C ASP A 338 6.62 6.57 -0.80
N ALA A 339 7.26 7.72 -0.59
CA ALA A 339 7.39 8.74 -1.63
C ALA A 339 8.24 8.27 -2.81
N VAL A 340 9.30 7.49 -2.58
CA VAL A 340 10.08 6.87 -3.66
C VAL A 340 9.19 5.95 -4.51
N ILE A 341 8.36 5.11 -3.87
CA ILE A 341 7.42 4.23 -4.57
C ILE A 341 6.43 5.06 -5.41
N ALA A 342 5.82 6.09 -4.83
CA ALA A 342 4.85 6.95 -5.51
C ALA A 342 5.47 7.70 -6.70
N LEU A 343 6.66 8.30 -6.53
CA LEU A 343 7.38 9.01 -7.58
C LEU A 343 7.78 8.07 -8.72
N ALA A 344 8.29 6.88 -8.38
CA ALA A 344 8.65 5.87 -9.38
C ALA A 344 7.41 5.42 -10.18
N ALA A 345 6.28 5.22 -9.49
CA ALA A 345 5.02 4.79 -10.10
C ALA A 345 4.45 5.80 -11.11
N ASP A 346 4.65 7.11 -10.90
CA ASP A 346 4.25 8.17 -11.85
C ASP A 346 5.36 8.52 -12.87
N GLY A 347 6.50 7.83 -12.82
CA GLY A 347 7.60 7.99 -13.78
C GLY A 347 8.58 9.13 -13.48
N HIS A 348 8.54 9.71 -12.29
CA HIS A 348 9.47 10.73 -11.79
C HIS A 348 10.77 10.09 -11.27
N ARG A 349 11.50 9.45 -12.20
CA ARG A 349 12.62 8.56 -11.90
C ARG A 349 13.81 9.28 -11.28
N THR A 350 14.11 10.50 -11.72
CA THR A 350 15.26 11.28 -11.23
C THR A 350 15.09 11.56 -9.74
N GLU A 351 13.92 12.07 -9.37
CA GLU A 351 13.53 12.43 -8.01
C GLU A 351 13.46 11.17 -7.12
N ALA A 352 12.81 10.11 -7.60
CA ALA A 352 12.73 8.83 -6.89
C ALA A 352 14.12 8.23 -6.60
N ARG A 353 15.03 8.26 -7.59
CA ARG A 353 16.40 7.73 -7.43
C ARG A 353 17.26 8.57 -6.49
N ALA A 354 17.08 9.89 -6.46
CA ALA A 354 17.80 10.75 -5.54
C ALA A 354 17.45 10.39 -4.07
N SER A 355 16.16 10.24 -3.76
CA SER A 355 15.71 9.84 -2.43
C SER A 355 16.03 8.38 -2.09
N LEU A 356 15.95 7.46 -3.06
CA LEU A 356 16.39 6.08 -2.85
C LEU A 356 17.89 5.99 -2.54
N LYS A 357 18.71 6.82 -3.21
CA LYS A 357 20.13 6.93 -2.90
C LYS A 357 20.35 7.43 -1.48
N TRP A 358 19.60 8.44 -1.05
CA TRP A 358 19.67 8.90 0.34
C TRP A 358 19.32 7.77 1.34
N LEU A 359 18.26 7.00 1.08
CA LEU A 359 17.90 5.83 1.90
C LEU A 359 19.04 4.80 1.95
N ALA A 360 19.69 4.53 0.83
CA ALA A 360 20.83 3.62 0.75
C ALA A 360 22.04 4.13 1.56
N ASP A 361 22.37 5.41 1.44
CA ASP A 361 23.53 6.02 2.10
C ASP A 361 23.34 6.14 3.63
N ASN A 362 22.09 6.18 4.12
CA ASN A 362 21.75 6.34 5.54
C ASN A 362 21.10 5.09 6.15
N LEU A 363 21.18 3.95 5.45
CA LEU A 363 20.49 2.72 5.83
C LEU A 363 20.89 2.23 7.23
N ASP A 364 22.18 2.32 7.57
CA ASP A 364 22.73 1.83 8.84
C ASP A 364 22.35 2.71 10.04
N ASP A 365 21.95 3.97 9.80
CA ASP A 365 21.47 4.91 10.81
C ASP A 365 20.00 4.65 11.19
N TRP A 366 19.28 3.84 10.41
CA TRP A 366 17.91 3.47 10.70
C TRP A 366 17.85 2.10 11.39
N ASP A 367 17.73 2.08 12.72
CA ASP A 367 17.69 0.84 13.50
C ASP A 367 16.66 -0.19 13.01
N LYS A 368 15.50 0.28 12.53
CA LYS A 368 14.46 -0.62 11.98
C LYS A 368 14.92 -1.36 10.72
N ALA A 369 15.79 -0.78 9.90
CA ALA A 369 16.31 -1.43 8.70
C ALA A 369 17.23 -2.64 8.99
N LYS A 370 17.50 -2.94 10.27
CA LYS A 370 18.27 -4.12 10.67
C LYS A 370 17.40 -5.38 10.70
N ASN A 371 16.17 -5.27 11.22
CA ASN A 371 15.33 -6.44 11.53
C ASN A 371 13.82 -6.17 11.63
N ASP A 372 13.32 -4.96 11.34
CA ASP A 372 11.88 -4.70 11.29
C ASP A 372 11.33 -5.12 9.91
N PRO A 373 10.40 -6.10 9.84
CA PRO A 373 9.95 -6.63 8.56
C PRO A 373 9.27 -5.58 7.67
N SER A 374 8.50 -4.66 8.25
CA SER A 374 7.82 -3.61 7.48
C SER A 374 8.82 -2.62 6.89
N ALA A 375 9.84 -2.23 7.66
CA ALA A 375 10.91 -1.34 7.20
C ALA A 375 11.76 -1.98 6.10
N LEU A 376 12.15 -3.24 6.26
CA LEU A 376 12.88 -3.99 5.23
C LEU A 376 12.05 -4.13 3.95
N SER A 377 10.76 -4.45 4.11
CA SER A 377 9.83 -4.61 2.99
C SER A 377 9.62 -3.30 2.23
N SER A 378 9.44 -2.16 2.91
CA SER A 378 9.25 -0.87 2.24
C SER A 378 10.49 -0.46 1.43
N LEU A 379 11.70 -0.72 1.95
CA LEU A 379 12.95 -0.47 1.22
C LEU A 379 13.10 -1.37 -0.01
N MET A 380 12.77 -2.66 0.10
CA MET A 380 12.77 -3.59 -1.03
C MET A 380 11.78 -3.16 -2.11
N LEU A 381 10.56 -2.77 -1.71
CA LEU A 381 9.53 -2.30 -2.63
C LEU A 381 9.91 -0.98 -3.30
N ALA A 382 10.51 -0.04 -2.57
CA ALA A 382 11.05 1.21 -3.12
C ALA A 382 12.17 0.95 -4.14
N SER A 383 13.12 0.07 -3.82
CA SER A 383 14.19 -0.33 -4.74
C SER A 383 13.61 -0.96 -6.01
N ARG A 384 12.69 -1.93 -5.87
CA ARG A 384 11.97 -2.55 -6.99
C ARG A 384 11.25 -1.52 -7.85
N ALA A 385 10.45 -0.63 -7.26
CA ALA A 385 9.66 0.36 -8.00
C ALA A 385 10.53 1.24 -8.90
N THR A 386 11.74 1.62 -8.45
CA THR A 386 12.67 2.42 -9.26
C THR A 386 13.37 1.67 -10.40
N GLY A 387 13.13 0.35 -10.51
CA GLY A 387 13.82 -0.57 -11.42
C GLY A 387 15.19 -1.06 -10.89
N GLY A 388 15.43 -0.92 -9.58
CA GLY A 388 16.60 -1.44 -8.88
C GLY A 388 16.48 -2.92 -8.51
N SER A 389 17.41 -3.39 -7.66
CA SER A 389 17.35 -4.77 -7.15
C SER A 389 16.19 -4.93 -6.17
N PRO A 390 15.33 -5.95 -6.30
CA PRO A 390 14.28 -6.20 -5.32
C PRO A 390 14.80 -6.88 -4.04
N THR A 391 16.08 -7.30 -4.01
CA THR A 391 16.71 -7.99 -2.88
C THR A 391 17.69 -7.11 -2.11
N GLU A 392 18.22 -6.06 -2.75
CA GLU A 392 19.34 -5.28 -2.22
C GLU A 392 19.12 -3.77 -2.30
N LEU A 393 19.73 -3.03 -1.37
CA LEU A 393 19.83 -1.57 -1.40
C LEU A 393 21.21 -1.13 -0.89
N GLY A 394 21.92 -0.31 -1.66
CA GLY A 394 23.24 0.20 -1.23
C GLY A 394 24.29 -0.90 -0.99
N GLY A 395 24.16 -2.08 -1.63
CA GLY A 395 25.00 -3.25 -1.38
C GLY A 395 24.62 -4.06 -0.13
N THR A 396 23.56 -3.68 0.57
CA THR A 396 22.98 -4.47 1.67
C THR A 396 21.93 -5.42 1.14
N ASP A 397 22.04 -6.70 1.49
CA ASP A 397 21.03 -7.73 1.24
C ASP A 397 19.83 -7.59 2.20
N LEU A 398 18.80 -6.91 1.73
CA LEU A 398 17.55 -6.69 2.46
C LEU A 398 16.68 -7.95 2.50
N LEU A 399 16.70 -8.76 1.44
CA LEU A 399 15.95 -10.02 1.39
C LEU A 399 16.45 -10.99 2.47
N ALA A 400 17.77 -11.16 2.62
CA ALA A 400 18.34 -11.99 3.67
C ALA A 400 17.99 -11.46 5.07
N ARG A 401 18.03 -10.13 5.28
CA ARG A 401 17.58 -9.52 6.54
C ARG A 401 16.12 -9.84 6.82
N LEU A 402 15.23 -9.69 5.83
CA LEU A 402 13.80 -9.98 5.97
C LEU A 402 13.56 -11.46 6.29
N VAL A 403 14.19 -12.37 5.53
CA VAL A 403 14.08 -13.82 5.74
C VAL A 403 14.55 -14.23 7.14
N ALA A 404 15.58 -13.58 7.68
CA ALA A 404 16.08 -13.85 9.03
C ALA A 404 15.08 -13.48 10.14
N THR A 405 14.06 -12.66 9.85
CA THR A 405 13.05 -12.24 10.84
C THR A 405 11.90 -13.23 10.99
N GLY A 406 11.82 -14.29 10.19
CA GLY A 406 10.65 -15.17 10.21
C GLY A 406 10.86 -16.53 9.53
N PRO A 407 9.77 -17.16 9.08
CA PRO A 407 9.83 -18.40 8.32
C PRO A 407 10.79 -18.34 7.12
N LYS A 408 11.62 -19.38 6.95
CA LYS A 408 12.37 -19.55 5.70
C LYS A 408 11.40 -19.74 4.52
N PRO A 409 11.50 -18.94 3.45
CA PRO A 409 10.73 -19.14 2.22
C PRO A 409 10.84 -20.57 1.67
N ALA A 410 9.80 -21.02 0.99
CA ALA A 410 9.78 -22.32 0.32
C ALA A 410 10.76 -22.37 -0.87
N HIS A 411 10.95 -21.24 -1.54
CA HIS A 411 11.92 -21.07 -2.63
C HIS A 411 12.52 -19.65 -2.56
N MET A 412 13.81 -19.53 -2.88
CA MET A 412 14.53 -18.25 -2.99
C MET A 412 14.88 -17.98 -4.46
N PRO A 413 14.90 -16.72 -4.92
CA PRO A 413 15.13 -16.39 -6.33
C PRO A 413 16.46 -16.91 -6.92
N ASP A 414 17.50 -17.08 -6.08
CA ASP A 414 18.81 -17.58 -6.49
C ASP A 414 19.11 -19.02 -6.02
N SER A 415 18.11 -19.73 -5.48
CA SER A 415 18.28 -21.16 -5.23
C SER A 415 18.13 -21.91 -6.53
N ASP A 416 19.25 -22.25 -7.17
CA ASP A 416 19.29 -23.20 -8.28
C ASP A 416 18.46 -24.44 -7.92
N ASP A 417 17.45 -24.75 -8.74
CA ASP A 417 16.79 -26.06 -8.78
C ASP A 417 17.78 -27.09 -9.36
N SER A 418 18.95 -27.22 -8.73
CA SER A 418 19.84 -28.37 -8.88
C SER A 418 19.45 -29.43 -7.86
N SER A 419 18.16 -29.77 -7.80
CA SER A 419 17.82 -31.17 -7.55
C SER A 419 18.11 -31.91 -8.85
N GLU A 420 19.39 -32.20 -9.07
CA GLU A 420 19.75 -33.41 -9.80
C GLU A 420 18.94 -34.52 -9.17
N LYS A 421 17.89 -34.96 -9.89
CA LYS A 421 17.45 -36.34 -9.76
C LYS A 421 18.73 -37.15 -9.99
N LYS A 422 19.22 -37.77 -8.92
CA LYS A 422 20.15 -38.89 -9.05
C LYS A 422 19.41 -39.97 -9.83
N ASP A 423 19.52 -39.90 -11.14
CA ASP A 423 19.38 -41.08 -11.98
C ASP A 423 20.62 -41.92 -11.68
N ASP A 424 20.44 -42.95 -10.86
CA ASP A 424 21.40 -44.02 -10.71
C ASP A 424 21.51 -44.73 -12.07
N GLY A 425 22.40 -44.21 -12.93
CA GLY A 425 22.61 -44.69 -14.27
C GLY A 425 24.09 -44.69 -14.62
N GLY A 426 24.71 -45.87 -14.55
CA GLY A 426 26.07 -46.11 -15.04
C GLY A 426 26.28 -45.58 -16.46
N THR A 427 27.44 -44.97 -16.65
CA THR A 427 27.94 -44.34 -17.87
C THR A 427 27.87 -45.25 -19.11
N ILE A 428 27.23 -44.77 -20.18
CA ILE A 428 27.56 -45.17 -21.56
C ILE A 428 27.79 -43.89 -22.39
N PRO A 429 28.94 -43.72 -23.04
CA PRO A 429 29.29 -42.48 -23.75
C PRO A 429 28.50 -42.28 -25.05
N VAL A 430 28.18 -41.02 -25.32
CA VAL A 430 27.31 -40.45 -26.36
C VAL A 430 27.71 -40.77 -27.82
N TRP A 431 28.77 -41.53 -28.07
CA TRP A 431 29.19 -41.94 -29.42
C TRP A 431 28.43 -43.18 -29.97
N ALA A 432 27.59 -43.84 -29.18
CA ALA A 432 26.90 -45.07 -29.59
C ALA A 432 25.66 -44.88 -30.50
N PHE A 433 25.18 -43.65 -30.70
CA PHE A 433 23.96 -43.40 -31.50
C PHE A 433 24.18 -43.02 -32.97
N ILE A 434 25.42 -43.01 -33.47
CA ILE A 434 25.70 -42.67 -34.89
C ILE A 434 25.68 -43.88 -35.85
N ILE A 435 25.54 -45.12 -35.36
CA ILE A 435 25.56 -46.33 -36.24
C ILE A 435 24.20 -47.02 -36.41
N VAL A 436 23.12 -46.61 -35.72
CA VAL A 436 21.77 -47.23 -35.85
C VAL A 436 20.72 -46.27 -36.41
N GLY A 437 21.16 -45.31 -37.24
CA GLY A 437 20.31 -44.33 -37.92
C GLY A 437 20.32 -44.44 -39.46
N LEU A 438 20.61 -45.62 -40.02
CA LEU A 438 20.66 -45.84 -41.47
C LEU A 438 19.95 -47.13 -41.92
N ALA A 439 18.85 -47.51 -41.23
CA ALA A 439 18.04 -48.67 -41.63
C ALA A 439 16.52 -48.57 -41.35
N VAL A 440 15.95 -47.38 -41.11
CA VAL A 440 14.47 -47.21 -41.02
C VAL A 440 14.01 -45.93 -41.72
N GLY A 441 14.54 -45.68 -42.91
CA GLY A 441 14.26 -44.50 -43.73
C GLY A 441 13.95 -44.85 -45.18
N ALA A 442 13.13 -45.86 -45.43
CA ALA A 442 12.56 -46.15 -46.74
C ALA A 442 11.24 -46.90 -46.55
N GLY A 443 10.11 -46.18 -46.60
CA GLY A 443 8.80 -46.84 -46.65
C GLY A 443 7.61 -46.13 -46.02
N PHE A 444 7.50 -44.81 -46.05
CA PHE A 444 6.22 -44.12 -45.75
C PHE A 444 6.09 -42.81 -46.54
N GLY A 445 6.29 -42.90 -47.85
CA GLY A 445 6.27 -41.74 -48.75
C GLY A 445 5.71 -42.02 -50.14
N ILE A 446 4.86 -43.04 -50.32
CA ILE A 446 4.09 -43.23 -51.56
C ILE A 446 2.76 -43.90 -51.19
N LEU A 447 1.72 -43.11 -50.93
CA LEU A 447 0.30 -43.48 -51.12
C LEU A 447 -0.60 -42.35 -50.59
N LEU A 448 -0.64 -41.22 -51.32
CA LEU A 448 -1.75 -40.24 -51.28
C LEU A 448 -1.60 -39.19 -52.40
N SER A 449 -1.28 -39.65 -53.62
CA SER A 449 -1.41 -38.84 -54.83
C SER A 449 -1.68 -39.75 -56.03
N GLY A 450 -2.95 -40.09 -56.26
CA GLY A 450 -3.32 -41.03 -57.33
C GLY A 450 -4.81 -41.30 -57.53
N ARG A 451 -5.71 -40.44 -57.03
CA ARG A 451 -7.17 -40.65 -57.20
C ARG A 451 -7.95 -39.41 -57.68
N ARG A 452 -7.31 -38.55 -58.46
CA ARG A 452 -7.96 -37.53 -59.28
C ARG A 452 -7.27 -37.42 -60.64
N LYS A 453 -7.63 -38.31 -61.57
CA LYS A 453 -7.67 -38.12 -63.03
C LYS A 453 -7.82 -39.47 -63.72
N ARG A 454 -9.08 -39.91 -63.89
CA ARG A 454 -9.56 -40.81 -64.97
C ARG A 454 -11.09 -40.84 -64.94
N GLN A 455 -11.68 -39.70 -65.26
CA GLN A 455 -12.95 -39.59 -65.96
C GLN A 455 -12.66 -38.69 -67.16
N GLN A 456 -12.34 -39.32 -68.29
CA GLN A 456 -12.48 -38.84 -69.68
C GLN A 456 -11.77 -39.85 -70.59
N LEU A 457 -12.55 -40.87 -70.95
CA LEU A 457 -12.66 -41.61 -72.22
C LEU A 457 -13.15 -43.03 -71.92
#